data_AF-A0A350NYW5-F1
#
_entry.id   AF-A0A350NYW5-F1
#
_cell.length_a   1.000
_cell.length_b   1.000
_cell.length_c   1.000
_cell.angle_alpha   90.00
_cell.angle_beta   90.00
_cell.angle_gamma   90.00
#
_symmetry.space_group_name_H-M   'P 1'
#
loop_
_entity.id
_entity.type
_entity.pdbx_description
1 polymer ?
#
loop_
_entity_poly.entity_id
_entity_poly.type
_entity_poly.pdbx_seq_one_letter_code
_entity_poly.pdbx_strand_id
1 'polypeptide(L)'
;SYEISKQLSVFVGLIITNCIVMGRAEAYAMKSPPLMSFLDGIGNGLGYSFILIVIGTIKELFGFGTILGFEILPLVQNGGWYQGNGLLILPFSSFFLIGGMVWFIRTIRPEQVEPKE
;
A
#
# COMPACT_ATOMS: atom_id res chain seq x y z
N SER A 1 13.53 9.91 21.64
CA SER A 1 14.32 8.84 21.00
C SER A 1 13.71 7.46 21.24
N TYR A 2 13.48 7.04 22.50
CA TYR A 2 12.92 5.72 22.83
C TYR A 2 11.53 5.41 22.21
N GLU A 3 10.60 6.37 22.19
CA GLU A 3 9.25 6.17 21.61
C GLU A 3 9.24 5.84 20.11
N ILE A 4 10.12 6.48 19.33
CA ILE A 4 10.24 6.24 17.88
C ILE A 4 10.78 4.83 17.62
N SER A 5 11.82 4.42 18.36
CA SER A 5 12.37 3.07 18.27
C SER A 5 11.35 1.99 18.68
N LYS A 6 10.48 2.29 19.64
CA LYS A 6 9.42 1.38 20.10
C LYS A 6 8.34 1.15 19.04
N GLN A 7 7.89 2.20 18.35
CA GLN A 7 6.96 2.06 17.22
C GLN A 7 7.59 1.27 16.07
N LEU A 8 8.88 1.53 15.77
CA LEU A 8 9.59 0.84 14.71
C LEU A 8 9.73 -0.67 14.96
N SER A 9 9.88 -1.07 16.24
CA SER A 9 10.01 -2.49 16.64
C SER A 9 8.85 -3.36 16.17
N VAL A 10 7.61 -2.84 16.19
CA VAL A 10 6.44 -3.58 15.70
C VAL A 10 6.49 -3.76 14.19
N PHE A 11 6.93 -2.72 13.46
CA PHE A 11 7.09 -2.80 12.01
C PHE A 11 8.17 -3.80 11.59
N VAL A 12 9.24 -3.98 12.38
CA VAL A 12 10.27 -4.99 12.09
C VAL A 12 9.65 -6.39 11.99
N GLY A 13 8.76 -6.76 12.92
CA GLY A 13 8.07 -8.06 12.87
C GLY A 13 7.22 -8.24 11.60
N LEU A 14 6.45 -7.21 11.23
CA LEU A 14 5.61 -7.20 10.03
C LEU A 14 6.43 -7.21 8.72
N ILE A 15 7.63 -6.63 8.74
CA ILE A 15 8.54 -6.63 7.59
C ILE A 15 9.13 -8.03 7.39
N ILE A 16 9.57 -8.68 8.48
CA ILE A 16 10.19 -10.01 8.42
C ILE A 16 9.20 -11.07 7.92
N THR A 17 7.93 -11.00 8.34
CA THR A 17 6.90 -11.96 7.92
C THR A 17 6.17 -11.56 6.64
N ASN A 18 6.61 -10.50 5.95
CA ASN A 18 5.97 -10.07 4.72
C ASN A 18 6.26 -11.05 3.57
N CYS A 19 5.19 -11.50 2.91
CA CYS A 19 5.27 -12.44 1.80
C CYS A 19 6.10 -11.92 0.61
N ILE A 20 6.19 -10.61 0.39
CA ILE A 20 6.97 -10.05 -0.73
C ILE A 20 8.47 -10.31 -0.56
N VAL A 21 8.97 -10.23 0.68
CA VAL A 21 10.40 -10.40 0.98
C VAL A 21 10.80 -11.86 0.77
N MET A 22 10.04 -12.80 1.36
CA MET A 22 10.26 -14.23 1.17
C MET A 22 10.07 -14.64 -0.29
N GLY A 23 9.00 -14.17 -0.94
CA GLY A 23 8.69 -14.52 -2.33
C GLY A 23 9.76 -14.07 -3.32
N ARG A 24 10.30 -12.85 -3.20
CA ARG A 24 11.40 -12.39 -4.08
C ARG A 24 12.74 -13.03 -3.74
N ALA A 25 12.98 -13.31 -2.45
CA ALA A 25 14.18 -14.03 -2.04
C ALA A 25 14.25 -15.42 -2.70
N GLU A 26 13.14 -16.17 -2.65
CA GLU A 26 13.05 -17.52 -3.22
C GLU A 26 12.99 -17.54 -4.74
N ALA A 27 12.23 -16.62 -5.35
CA ALA A 27 12.02 -16.62 -6.80
C ALA A 27 13.24 -16.09 -7.58
N TYR A 28 13.94 -15.07 -7.06
CA TYR A 28 14.97 -14.35 -7.82
C TYR A 28 16.33 -14.25 -7.09
N ALA A 29 16.34 -13.86 -5.82
CA ALA A 29 17.58 -13.49 -5.14
C ALA A 29 18.57 -14.66 -4.97
N MET A 30 18.06 -15.87 -4.69
CA MET A 30 18.90 -17.07 -4.52
C MET A 30 19.57 -17.56 -5.81
N LYS A 31 19.07 -17.15 -6.99
CA LYS A 31 19.50 -17.67 -8.29
C LYS A 31 20.29 -16.64 -9.11
N SER A 32 20.42 -15.41 -8.62
CA SER A 32 20.93 -14.27 -9.38
C SER A 32 22.11 -13.58 -8.68
N PRO A 33 22.99 -12.90 -9.43
CA PRO A 33 24.09 -12.13 -8.84
C PRO A 33 23.60 -11.04 -7.87
N PRO A 34 24.36 -10.70 -6.81
CA PRO A 34 23.91 -9.79 -5.75
C PRO A 34 23.43 -8.41 -6.25
N LEU A 35 24.12 -7.84 -7.25
CA LEU A 35 23.78 -6.52 -7.78
C LEU A 35 22.44 -6.52 -8.54
N MET A 36 22.15 -7.57 -9.29
CA MET A 36 20.86 -7.72 -9.98
C MET A 36 19.73 -7.97 -8.98
N SER A 37 19.98 -8.82 -7.97
CA SER A 37 19.03 -9.08 -6.88
C SER A 37 18.71 -7.82 -6.06
N PHE A 38 19.69 -6.93 -5.90
CA PHE A 38 19.48 -5.64 -5.23
C PHE A 38 18.55 -4.72 -6.03
N LEU A 39 18.77 -4.60 -7.35
CA LEU A 39 17.89 -3.82 -8.22
C LEU A 39 16.46 -4.38 -8.26
N ASP A 40 16.32 -5.69 -8.25
CA ASP A 40 15.01 -6.36 -8.14
C ASP A 40 14.30 -6.00 -6.83
N GLY A 41 15.01 -6.08 -5.70
CA GLY A 41 14.47 -5.72 -4.39
C GLY A 41 13.98 -4.27 -4.35
N ILE A 42 14.76 -3.32 -4.91
CA ILE A 42 14.37 -1.92 -5.03
C ILE A 42 13.12 -1.76 -5.90
N GLY A 43 13.08 -2.40 -7.07
CA GLY A 43 11.94 -2.29 -7.99
C GLY A 43 10.64 -2.77 -7.37
N ASN A 44 10.66 -3.95 -6.74
CA ASN A 44 9.48 -4.51 -6.06
C ASN A 44 9.09 -3.68 -4.81
N GLY A 45 10.08 -3.19 -4.06
CA GLY A 45 9.84 -2.31 -2.91
C GLY A 45 9.17 -1.00 -3.31
N LEU A 46 9.68 -0.32 -4.35
CA LEU A 46 9.10 0.92 -4.87
C LEU A 46 7.69 0.70 -5.42
N GLY A 47 7.46 -0.40 -6.15
CA GLY A 47 6.12 -0.76 -6.64
C GLY A 47 5.12 -0.97 -5.49
N TYR A 48 5.52 -1.71 -4.46
CA TYR A 48 4.71 -1.94 -3.27
C TYR A 48 4.42 -0.62 -2.52
N SER A 49 5.44 0.22 -2.30
CA SER A 49 5.28 1.53 -1.66
C SER A 49 4.34 2.44 -2.45
N PHE A 50 4.44 2.47 -3.78
CA PHE A 50 3.55 3.27 -4.63
C PHE A 50 2.07 2.89 -4.44
N ILE A 51 1.77 1.59 -4.46
CA ILE A 51 0.41 1.09 -4.23
C ILE A 51 -0.09 1.50 -2.84
N LEU A 52 0.73 1.34 -1.81
CA LEU A 52 0.37 1.73 -0.44
C LEU A 52 0.13 3.23 -0.28
N ILE A 53 0.93 4.08 -0.93
CA ILE A 53 0.76 5.54 -0.89
C ILE A 53 -0.59 5.91 -1.50
N VAL A 54 -0.90 5.42 -2.71
CA VAL A 54 -2.14 5.77 -3.40
C VAL A 54 -3.37 5.31 -2.61
N ILE A 55 -3.37 4.08 -2.11
CA ILE A 55 -4.46 3.55 -1.29
C ILE A 55 -4.57 4.31 0.04
N GLY A 56 -3.43 4.61 0.67
CA GLY A 56 -3.35 5.39 1.90
C GLY A 56 -3.96 6.77 1.71
N THR A 57 -3.62 7.48 0.63
CA THR A 57 -4.19 8.79 0.32
C THR A 57 -5.71 8.74 0.14
N ILE A 58 -6.24 7.73 -0.57
CA ILE A 58 -7.69 7.57 -0.73
C ILE A 58 -8.35 7.32 0.63
N LYS A 59 -7.78 6.43 1.45
CA LYS A 59 -8.34 6.11 2.77
C LYS A 59 -8.26 7.29 3.73
N GLU A 60 -7.17 8.05 3.70
CA GLU A 60 -6.99 9.23 4.54
C GLU A 60 -7.99 10.33 4.15
N LEU A 61 -8.07 10.65 2.85
CA LEU A 61 -8.94 11.69 2.33
C LEU A 61 -10.42 11.40 2.60
N PHE A 62 -10.89 10.20 2.27
CA PHE A 62 -12.32 9.89 2.38
C PHE A 62 -12.73 9.31 3.73
N GLY A 63 -11.79 8.74 4.50
CA GLY A 63 -12.04 8.24 5.84
C GLY A 63 -11.99 9.34 6.90
N PHE A 64 -10.88 10.10 6.92
CA PHE A 64 -10.59 11.10 7.95
C PHE A 64 -10.68 12.55 7.47
N GLY A 65 -10.85 12.79 6.16
CA GLY A 65 -10.94 14.14 5.60
C GLY A 65 -9.62 14.89 5.50
N THR A 66 -8.51 14.19 5.79
CA THR A 66 -7.17 14.76 5.81
C THR A 66 -6.29 14.14 4.73
N ILE A 67 -5.25 14.86 4.32
CA ILE A 67 -4.11 14.30 3.58
C ILE A 67 -2.84 14.79 4.26
N LEU A 68 -1.97 13.87 4.66
CA LEU A 68 -0.71 14.18 5.35
C LEU A 68 -0.91 15.09 6.57
N GLY A 69 -2.06 14.94 7.25
CA GLY A 69 -2.43 15.75 8.41
C GLY A 69 -2.99 17.15 8.09
N PHE A 70 -3.11 17.54 6.82
CA PHE A 70 -3.83 18.75 6.42
C PHE A 70 -5.31 18.44 6.21
N GLU A 71 -6.20 19.20 6.86
CA GLU A 71 -7.65 19.06 6.71
C GLU A 71 -8.10 19.66 5.37
N ILE A 72 -8.62 18.80 4.49
CA ILE A 72 -9.10 19.19 3.15
C ILE A 72 -10.63 19.11 3.10
N LEU A 73 -11.19 18.05 3.69
CA LEU A 73 -12.62 17.86 3.82
C LEU A 73 -12.98 18.03 5.29
N PRO A 74 -13.51 19.19 5.71
CA PRO A 74 -13.82 19.40 7.12
C PRO A 74 -14.94 18.46 7.53
N LEU A 75 -14.67 17.63 8.53
CA LEU A 75 -15.61 16.61 8.99
C LEU A 75 -16.78 17.27 9.73
N VAL A 76 -17.96 16.65 9.68
CA VAL A 76 -19.12 17.07 10.48
C VAL A 76 -18.79 17.17 11.97
N GLN A 77 -17.89 16.33 12.47
CA GLN A 77 -17.39 16.37 13.86
C GLN A 77 -16.58 17.64 14.19
N ASN A 78 -15.94 18.25 13.18
CA ASN A 78 -15.17 19.50 13.30
C ASN A 78 -16.00 20.74 12.89
N GLY A 79 -17.32 20.60 12.70
CA GLY A 79 -18.20 21.67 12.22
C GLY A 79 -18.22 21.84 10.70
N GLY A 80 -17.68 20.88 9.95
CA GLY A 80 -17.73 20.84 8.49
C GLY A 80 -18.96 20.12 7.92
N TRP A 81 -18.92 19.83 6.62
CA TRP A 81 -20.04 19.26 5.85
C TRP A 81 -19.82 17.81 5.45
N TYR A 82 -18.61 17.27 5.61
CA TYR A 82 -18.24 15.94 5.13
C TYR A 82 -18.41 14.88 6.22
N GLN A 83 -19.22 13.85 5.98
CA GLN A 83 -19.30 12.69 6.87
C GLN A 83 -18.25 11.65 6.45
N GLY A 84 -17.26 11.41 7.30
CA GLY A 84 -16.21 10.43 7.05
C GLY A 84 -16.77 9.04 6.77
N ASN A 85 -16.24 8.37 5.75
CA ASN A 85 -16.69 7.04 5.36
C ASN A 85 -16.01 5.98 6.25
N GLY A 86 -16.75 5.51 7.27
CA GLY A 86 -16.26 4.51 8.20
C GLY A 86 -15.79 3.21 7.53
N LEU A 87 -16.40 2.80 6.41
CA LEU A 87 -16.02 1.58 5.69
C LEU A 87 -14.57 1.65 5.19
N LEU A 88 -14.12 2.82 4.73
CA LEU A 88 -12.78 3.03 4.16
C LEU A 88 -11.67 2.94 5.22
N ILE A 89 -12.00 3.09 6.49
CA ILE A 89 -11.04 2.97 7.59
C ILE A 89 -10.75 1.48 7.87
N LEU A 90 -11.75 0.61 7.75
CA LEU A 90 -11.57 -0.82 8.02
C LEU A 90 -10.62 -1.49 7.00
N PRO A 91 -9.91 -2.58 7.40
CA PRO A 91 -9.04 -3.34 6.51
C PRO A 91 -9.76 -3.89 5.26
N PHE A 92 -11.04 -4.23 5.40
CA PHE A 92 -11.86 -4.80 4.32
C PHE A 92 -11.94 -3.90 3.08
N SER A 93 -11.90 -2.57 3.26
CA SER A 93 -11.91 -1.63 2.14
C SER A 93 -10.69 -1.74 1.22
N SER A 94 -9.54 -2.16 1.75
CA SER A 94 -8.32 -2.26 0.96
C SER A 94 -8.45 -3.29 -0.17
N PHE A 95 -9.25 -4.35 -0.01
CA PHE A 95 -9.52 -5.33 -1.08
C PHE A 95 -10.22 -4.69 -2.28
N PHE A 96 -11.22 -3.84 -2.05
CA PHE A 96 -11.91 -3.15 -3.14
C PHE A 96 -11.01 -2.13 -3.83
N LEU A 97 -10.21 -1.38 -3.05
CA LEU A 97 -9.31 -0.38 -3.61
C LEU A 97 -8.19 -1.03 -4.46
N ILE A 98 -7.57 -2.10 -3.95
CA ILE A 98 -6.55 -2.85 -4.71
C ILE A 98 -7.20 -3.48 -5.95
N GLY A 99 -8.35 -4.15 -5.80
CA GLY A 99 -9.06 -4.77 -6.92
C GLY A 99 -9.43 -3.77 -8.01
N GLY A 100 -9.96 -2.60 -7.62
CA GLY A 100 -10.29 -1.50 -8.53
C GLY A 100 -9.05 -0.92 -9.21
N MET A 101 -7.93 -0.77 -8.49
CA MET A 101 -6.67 -0.32 -9.07
C MET A 101 -6.11 -1.32 -10.09
N VAL A 102 -6.08 -2.61 -9.76
CA VAL A 102 -5.62 -3.66 -10.67
C VAL A 102 -6.51 -3.71 -11.92
N TRP A 103 -7.84 -3.62 -11.74
CA TRP A 103 -8.78 -3.54 -12.85
C TRP A 103 -8.52 -2.32 -13.75
N PHE A 104 -8.30 -1.15 -13.16
CA PHE A 104 -8.01 0.08 -13.90
C PHE A 104 -6.71 -0.04 -14.71
N ILE A 105 -5.64 -0.55 -14.10
CA ILE A 105 -4.35 -0.77 -14.77
C ILE A 105 -4.51 -1.78 -15.91
N ARG A 106 -5.15 -2.94 -15.67
CA ARG A 106 -5.37 -3.97 -16.70
C ARG A 106 -6.29 -3.51 -17.82
N THR A 107 -7.18 -2.54 -17.57
CA THR A 107 -8.02 -1.94 -18.62
C THR A 107 -7.21 -1.04 -19.57
N ILE A 108 -6.20 -0.34 -19.05
CA ILE A 108 -5.30 0.51 -19.86
C ILE A 108 -4.19 -0.32 -20.52
N ARG A 109 -3.77 -1.41 -19.85
CA ARG A 109 -2.67 -2.30 -20.24
C ARG A 109 -3.19 -3.73 -20.39
N PRO A 110 -3.98 -4.02 -21.45
CA PRO A 110 -4.61 -5.34 -21.64
C PRO A 110 -3.59 -6.47 -21.83
N GLU A 111 -2.34 -6.16 -22.16
CA GLU A 111 -1.24 -7.13 -22.26
C GLU A 111 -0.92 -7.84 -20.92
N GLN A 112 -1.34 -7.27 -19.79
CA GLN A 112 -1.17 -7.86 -18.46
C GLN A 112 -2.31 -8.80 -18.06
N VAL A 113 -3.35 -8.91 -18.90
CA VAL A 113 -4.48 -9.80 -18.62
C VAL A 113 -4.02 -11.24 -18.84
N GLU A 114 -4.01 -12.02 -17.77
CA GLU A 114 -3.67 -13.44 -17.82
C GLU A 114 -4.65 -14.18 -18.74
N PRO A 115 -4.17 -15.09 -19.59
CA PRO A 115 -5.05 -15.94 -20.39
C PRO A 115 -5.96 -16.74 -19.45
N LYS A 116 -7.22 -16.91 -19.87
CA LYS A 116 -8.16 -17.78 -19.16
C LYS A 116 -7.67 -19.22 -19.31
N GLU A 117 -7.16 -19.80 -18.24
CA GLU A 117 -6.99 -21.26 -18.11
C GLU A 117 -8.34 -21.97 -18.08
#